data_AF-B0W3T7-F1
#
_entry.id   AF-B0W3T7-F1
#
_cell.length_a   1.000
_cell.length_b   1.000
_cell.length_c   1.000
_cell.angle_alpha   90.00
_cell.angle_beta   90.00
_cell.angle_gamma   90.00
#
_symmetry.space_group_name_H-M   'P 1'
#
loop_
_entity.id
_entity.type
_entity.pdbx_description
1 polymer ?
#
loop_
_entity_poly.entity_id
_entity_poly.type
_entity_poly.pdbx_seq_one_letter_code
_entity_poly.pdbx_strand_id
1 'polypeptide(L)'
;MASHIEDASVVINWGPDCESPPDWIGLYTKNPAFSDDPPVLKIEVNGRKNGEVITNQKFGKQRLPGGWSYDEVLRHIPKRRAKPLCFDIYLVSYNNLNKLQIFDCLKIQPNWMFTEKSIGNVSLKDLFLPGTHCSACYQTKANANNNLLKKVGFHQDLDIWTQLVFGVRYLDFSIGYHPYHNSTRNFWVMNEGYRVGWILPILHDIRRFVILSEETIVLDIRRFPLGFHSHPEQHVEFLSILDQELGDLAYRRPYFDNADDDQTVSYHLTIEDMRRQGKYILITYNHAASLNDSDLIWAPWTKYSSSSLKHTELSQFMNKLFSQKHPDAPKSIGWSFHGVQGYQSSSSSEEIYLMPKERANLTNPKLMRMLGGPWSLRANAVLLDFFTNTNLIDMAVHTNRYKTLKSMGDEVIVLDIQ
;
A
#
# COMPACT_ATOMS: atom_id res chain seq x y z
N MET A 1 -24.94 2.51 -1.39
CA MET A 1 -24.39 3.16 -2.60
C MET A 1 -22.89 2.98 -2.56
N ALA A 2 -22.30 2.25 -3.51
CA ALA A 2 -20.84 2.24 -3.65
C ALA A 2 -20.45 3.61 -4.21
N SER A 3 -19.99 4.52 -3.35
CA SER A 3 -19.48 5.81 -3.80
C SER A 3 -18.22 5.56 -4.60
N HIS A 4 -18.23 5.94 -5.88
CA HIS A 4 -16.99 6.06 -6.64
C HIS A 4 -16.05 7.01 -5.88
N ILE A 5 -14.73 6.82 -5.98
CA ILE A 5 -13.77 7.69 -5.27
C ILE A 5 -13.98 9.19 -5.62
N GLU A 6 -14.49 9.47 -6.81
CA GLU A 6 -14.89 10.81 -7.26
C GLU A 6 -15.92 11.47 -6.32
N ASP A 7 -16.83 10.69 -5.75
CA ASP A 7 -17.88 11.15 -4.82
C ASP A 7 -17.43 11.09 -3.35
N ALA A 8 -16.22 10.58 -3.09
CA ALA A 8 -15.67 10.51 -1.75
C ALA A 8 -15.40 11.92 -1.22
N SER A 9 -15.80 12.14 0.03
CA SER A 9 -15.45 13.37 0.74
C SER A 9 -13.98 13.36 1.12
N VAL A 10 -13.32 14.51 0.99
CA VAL A 10 -11.99 14.73 1.57
C VAL A 10 -12.12 14.72 3.08
N VAL A 11 -11.25 13.98 3.76
CA VAL A 11 -11.20 13.90 5.22
C VAL A 11 -9.91 14.55 5.70
N ILE A 12 -10.03 15.47 6.65
CA ILE A 12 -8.92 16.17 7.27
C ILE A 12 -8.68 15.57 8.65
N ASN A 13 -7.43 15.18 8.93
CA ASN A 13 -7.02 14.57 10.19
C ASN A 13 -5.85 15.35 10.80
N TRP A 14 -5.78 15.42 12.14
CA TRP A 14 -4.61 15.88 12.87
C TRP A 14 -4.37 15.03 14.13
N GLY A 15 -3.12 14.99 14.59
CA GLY A 15 -2.64 14.06 15.61
C GLY A 15 -2.05 12.76 15.01
N PRO A 16 -1.87 11.70 15.80
CA PRO A 16 -2.25 11.58 17.21
C PRO A 16 -1.33 12.39 18.12
N ASP A 17 -1.93 13.02 19.12
CA ASP A 17 -1.25 13.73 20.22
C ASP A 17 -0.31 14.86 19.76
N CYS A 18 -0.82 15.76 18.92
CA CYS A 18 -0.12 17.02 18.63
C CYS A 18 0.11 17.77 19.95
N GLU A 19 1.37 17.93 20.36
CA GLU A 19 1.74 18.70 21.56
C GLU A 19 1.35 20.17 21.39
N SER A 20 1.55 20.69 20.19
CA SER A 20 1.25 22.07 19.79
C SER A 20 0.24 22.05 18.62
N PRO A 21 -1.05 21.74 18.87
CA PRO A 21 -2.05 21.71 17.80
C PRO A 21 -2.18 23.11 17.17
N PRO A 22 -2.42 23.19 15.85
CA PRO A 22 -2.70 24.47 15.21
C PRO A 22 -3.99 25.06 15.77
N ASP A 23 -4.15 26.38 15.66
CA ASP A 23 -5.40 27.05 16.07
C ASP A 23 -6.49 26.82 15.03
N TRP A 24 -6.15 26.93 13.75
CA TRP A 24 -7.05 26.60 12.66
C TRP A 24 -6.37 25.96 11.45
N ILE A 25 -7.16 25.23 10.68
CA ILE A 25 -6.75 24.54 9.46
C ILE A 25 -7.63 25.04 8.30
N GLY A 26 -7.00 25.45 7.21
CA GLY A 26 -7.65 25.83 5.96
C GLY A 26 -7.50 24.74 4.90
N LEU A 27 -8.61 24.38 4.26
CA LEU A 27 -8.65 23.58 3.04
C LEU A 27 -8.75 24.52 1.84
N TYR A 28 -7.95 24.29 0.80
CA TYR A 28 -7.92 25.10 -0.42
C TYR A 28 -8.00 24.21 -1.65
N THR A 29 -8.62 24.72 -2.72
CA THR A 29 -8.70 24.06 -4.03
C THR A 29 -7.77 24.68 -5.08
N LYS A 30 -6.95 25.64 -4.66
CA LYS A 30 -5.83 26.20 -5.41
C LYS A 30 -4.64 26.29 -4.48
N ASN A 31 -3.43 26.26 -5.04
CA ASN A 31 -2.22 26.37 -4.25
C ASN A 31 -2.15 27.76 -3.57
N PRO A 32 -2.27 27.84 -2.24
CA PRO A 32 -2.32 29.12 -1.54
C PRO A 32 -0.95 29.83 -1.47
N ALA A 33 0.14 29.19 -1.92
CA ALA A 33 1.42 29.86 -2.11
C ALA A 33 1.46 30.75 -3.37
N PHE A 34 0.51 30.56 -4.29
CA PHE A 34 0.44 31.29 -5.57
C PHE A 34 -0.93 31.92 -5.84
N SER A 35 -1.84 31.85 -4.87
CA SER A 35 -3.24 32.25 -5.02
C SER A 35 -3.71 32.91 -3.74
N ASP A 36 -4.38 34.06 -3.86
CA ASP A 36 -4.98 34.81 -2.75
C ASP A 36 -6.42 34.36 -2.42
N ASP A 37 -6.92 33.32 -3.10
CA ASP A 37 -8.24 32.74 -2.85
C ASP A 37 -8.39 32.28 -1.38
N PRO A 38 -9.53 32.58 -0.72
CA PRO A 38 -9.77 32.15 0.66
C PRO A 38 -9.93 30.62 0.74
N PRO A 39 -9.72 30.01 1.93
CA PRO A 39 -9.97 28.59 2.12
C PRO A 39 -11.44 28.25 1.84
N VAL A 40 -11.68 27.13 1.14
CA VAL A 40 -13.03 26.60 0.90
C VAL A 40 -13.65 26.05 2.18
N LEU A 41 -12.82 25.68 3.16
CA LEU A 41 -13.24 25.30 4.50
C LEU A 41 -12.20 25.76 5.51
N LYS A 42 -12.66 26.40 6.59
CA LYS A 42 -11.86 26.74 7.76
C LYS A 42 -12.33 25.90 8.95
N ILE A 43 -11.40 25.22 9.61
CA ILE A 43 -11.65 24.37 10.78
C ILE A 43 -10.93 24.99 11.98
N GLU A 44 -11.68 25.38 12.99
CA GLU A 44 -11.13 25.79 14.29
C GLU A 44 -10.83 24.53 15.13
N VAL A 45 -9.55 24.34 15.49
CA VAL A 45 -9.08 23.13 16.18
C VAL A 45 -9.37 23.20 17.68
N ASN A 46 -9.44 24.41 18.24
CA ASN A 46 -9.81 24.67 19.63
C ASN A 46 -8.96 23.88 20.65
N GLY A 47 -7.65 23.80 20.42
CA GLY A 47 -6.71 23.12 21.31
C GLY A 47 -6.84 21.59 21.35
N ARG A 48 -7.68 20.98 20.51
CA ARG A 48 -7.79 19.51 20.43
C ARG A 48 -6.49 18.93 19.87
N LYS A 49 -5.85 18.05 20.63
CA LYS A 49 -4.59 17.38 20.23
C LYS A 49 -4.73 16.39 19.07
N ASN A 50 -5.96 15.97 18.78
CA ASN A 50 -6.30 15.15 17.63
C ASN A 50 -7.73 15.45 17.17
N GLY A 51 -8.02 15.10 15.93
CA GLY A 51 -9.38 15.19 15.40
C GLY A 51 -9.46 14.79 13.94
N GLU A 52 -10.71 14.63 13.51
CA GLU A 52 -11.10 14.26 12.16
C GLU A 52 -12.28 15.13 11.74
N VAL A 53 -12.25 15.62 10.51
CA VAL A 53 -13.36 16.34 9.89
C VAL A 53 -13.59 15.77 8.49
N ILE A 54 -14.77 15.19 8.29
CA ILE A 54 -15.28 14.82 6.97
C ILE A 54 -15.83 16.09 6.33
N THR A 55 -15.30 16.47 5.17
CA THR A 55 -15.69 17.71 4.50
C THR A 55 -16.80 17.49 3.46
N ASN A 56 -17.46 18.57 3.06
CA ASN A 56 -18.35 18.57 1.90
C ASN A 56 -17.57 18.61 0.56
N GLN A 57 -16.26 18.89 0.60
CA GLN A 57 -15.41 18.88 -0.59
C GLN A 57 -15.25 17.45 -1.06
N LYS A 58 -15.64 17.21 -2.32
CA LYS A 58 -15.46 15.91 -2.98
C LYS A 58 -14.08 15.85 -3.61
N PHE A 59 -13.52 14.65 -3.69
CA PHE A 59 -12.29 14.43 -4.46
C PHE A 59 -12.50 14.82 -5.93
N GLY A 60 -13.65 14.41 -6.50
CA GLY A 60 -14.05 14.75 -7.86
C GLY A 60 -13.29 13.98 -8.94
N LYS A 61 -13.59 14.30 -10.19
CA LYS A 61 -12.88 13.77 -11.37
C LYS A 61 -11.54 14.48 -11.53
N GLN A 62 -10.55 14.04 -10.76
CA GLN A 62 -9.18 14.55 -10.82
C GLN A 62 -8.34 13.70 -11.77
N ARG A 63 -7.51 14.34 -12.61
CA ARG A 63 -6.42 13.64 -13.28
C ARG A 63 -5.26 13.44 -12.32
N LEU A 64 -4.49 12.38 -12.51
CA LEU A 64 -3.28 12.17 -11.72
C LEU A 64 -2.25 13.25 -12.12
N PRO A 65 -1.73 14.03 -11.17
CA PRO A 65 -0.90 15.17 -11.48
C PRO A 65 0.42 14.75 -12.13
N GLY A 66 1.06 15.67 -12.85
CA GLY A 66 2.37 15.43 -13.48
C GLY A 66 2.38 14.44 -14.65
N GLY A 67 1.21 14.19 -15.28
CA GLY A 67 1.08 13.33 -16.46
C GLY A 67 1.05 11.85 -16.14
N TRP A 68 0.74 11.47 -14.90
CA TRP A 68 0.68 10.07 -14.46
C TRP A 68 -0.68 9.39 -14.69
N SER A 69 -1.65 10.09 -15.29
CA SER A 69 -2.92 9.48 -15.69
C SER A 69 -2.65 8.41 -16.75
N TYR A 70 -3.39 7.30 -16.70
CA TYR A 70 -3.13 6.16 -17.58
C TYR A 70 -3.15 6.51 -19.07
N ASP A 71 -4.10 7.35 -19.50
CA ASP A 71 -4.21 7.80 -20.89
C ASP A 71 -3.10 8.79 -21.30
N GLU A 72 -2.53 9.53 -20.35
CA GLU A 72 -1.43 10.46 -20.57
C GLU A 72 -0.10 9.73 -20.75
N VAL A 73 0.18 8.71 -19.92
CA VAL A 73 1.42 7.92 -20.02
C VAL A 73 1.53 7.11 -21.30
N LEU A 74 0.40 6.81 -21.96
CA LEU A 74 0.38 6.18 -23.28
C LEU A 74 0.85 7.14 -24.40
N ARG A 75 0.85 8.45 -24.13
CA ARG A 75 1.24 9.49 -25.10
C ARG A 75 2.59 10.11 -24.78
N HIS A 76 2.89 10.29 -23.50
CA HIS A 76 4.10 10.97 -23.04
C HIS A 76 4.68 10.27 -21.81
N ILE A 77 6.00 10.08 -21.78
CA ILE A 77 6.70 9.55 -20.61
C ILE A 77 6.70 10.62 -19.50
N PRO A 78 6.11 10.35 -18.31
CA PRO A 78 6.09 11.31 -17.22
C PRO A 78 7.51 11.53 -16.67
N LYS A 79 7.79 12.76 -16.24
CA LYS A 79 9.08 13.08 -15.61
C LYS A 79 9.06 12.62 -14.15
N ARG A 80 10.08 11.85 -13.76
CA ARG A 80 10.38 11.54 -12.35
C ARG A 80 10.70 12.82 -11.58
N ARG A 81 10.18 12.94 -10.35
CA ARG A 81 10.25 14.16 -9.53
C ARG A 81 10.63 13.80 -8.09
N ALA A 82 11.58 14.52 -7.51
CA ALA A 82 11.99 14.31 -6.11
C ALA A 82 10.91 14.76 -5.11
N LYS A 83 10.06 15.71 -5.50
CA LYS A 83 8.95 16.17 -4.68
C LYS A 83 7.67 15.42 -5.04
N PRO A 84 6.78 15.18 -4.07
CA PRO A 84 5.42 14.69 -4.34
C PRO A 84 4.67 15.59 -5.33
N LEU A 85 3.71 15.00 -6.04
CA LEU A 85 2.88 15.71 -7.01
C LEU A 85 1.50 15.93 -6.41
N CYS A 86 1.14 17.19 -6.19
CA CYS A 86 -0.13 17.58 -5.58
C CYS A 86 -1.30 17.50 -6.56
N PHE A 87 -2.44 17.03 -6.08
CA PHE A 87 -3.74 17.40 -6.62
C PHE A 87 -4.07 18.85 -6.25
N ASP A 88 -5.16 19.38 -6.83
CA ASP A 88 -5.68 20.72 -6.49
C ASP A 88 -6.47 20.71 -5.17
N ILE A 89 -5.88 20.12 -4.13
CA ILE A 89 -6.42 20.02 -2.77
C ILE A 89 -5.26 20.24 -1.81
N TYR A 90 -5.25 21.40 -1.15
CA TYR A 90 -4.18 21.85 -0.27
C TYR A 90 -4.69 22.05 1.15
N LEU A 91 -3.84 21.78 2.12
CA LEU A 91 -4.10 21.95 3.53
C LEU A 91 -3.05 22.88 4.12
N VAL A 92 -3.50 23.89 4.84
CA VAL A 92 -2.62 24.84 5.51
C VAL A 92 -3.05 25.01 6.95
N SER A 93 -2.12 24.92 7.90
CA SER A 93 -2.41 25.17 9.31
C SER A 93 -1.74 26.43 9.81
N TYR A 94 -2.39 27.09 10.76
CA TYR A 94 -1.94 28.36 11.33
C TYR A 94 -2.05 28.35 12.85
N ASN A 95 -1.16 29.09 13.50
CA ASN A 95 -1.26 29.38 14.92
C ASN A 95 -2.09 30.65 15.20
N ASN A 96 -2.20 31.00 16.47
CA ASN A 96 -2.96 32.11 17.04
C ASN A 96 -2.46 33.49 16.58
N LEU A 97 -1.20 33.56 16.13
CA LEU A 97 -0.60 34.75 15.53
C LEU A 97 -0.80 34.77 14.00
N ASN A 98 -1.64 33.89 13.44
CA ASN A 98 -1.82 33.66 12.00
C ASN A 98 -0.51 33.36 11.26
N LYS A 99 0.48 32.78 11.95
CA LYS A 99 1.70 32.29 11.30
C LYS A 99 1.45 30.89 10.77
N LEU A 100 1.86 30.68 9.52
CA LEU A 100 1.89 29.38 8.87
C LEU A 100 2.70 28.37 9.71
N GLN A 101 2.11 27.20 9.97
CA GLN A 101 2.78 26.08 10.62
C GLN A 101 3.03 24.94 9.63
N ILE A 102 1.97 24.45 8.98
CA ILE A 102 2.05 23.35 8.02
C ILE A 102 1.47 23.79 6.69
N PHE A 103 2.14 23.41 5.61
CA PHE A 103 1.63 23.46 4.25
C PHE A 103 1.75 22.07 3.65
N ASP A 104 0.62 21.48 3.25
CA ASP A 104 0.59 20.18 2.59
C ASP A 104 -0.49 20.12 1.50
N CYS A 105 -0.53 19.00 0.77
CA CYS A 105 -1.52 18.74 -0.26
C CYS A 105 -1.88 17.26 -0.30
N LEU A 106 -3.05 16.94 -0.83
CA LEU A 106 -3.30 15.58 -1.28
C LEU A 106 -2.37 15.31 -2.47
N LYS A 107 -1.62 14.21 -2.44
CA LYS A 107 -0.52 13.99 -3.38
C LYS A 107 -0.37 12.54 -3.83
N ILE A 108 0.31 12.37 -4.96
CA ILE A 108 0.85 11.09 -5.42
C ILE A 108 2.37 11.07 -5.29
N GLN A 109 2.94 9.88 -5.12
CA GLN A 109 4.37 9.66 -4.95
C GLN A 109 4.84 8.48 -5.83
N PRO A 110 4.83 8.63 -7.17
CA PRO A 110 5.05 7.51 -8.08
C PRO A 110 6.49 7.01 -8.09
N ASN A 111 7.46 7.80 -7.61
CA ASN A 111 8.89 7.47 -7.70
C ASN A 111 9.65 7.77 -6.38
N TRP A 112 9.00 7.59 -5.22
CA TRP A 112 9.57 7.97 -3.92
C TRP A 112 10.78 7.10 -3.54
N MET A 113 10.79 5.81 -3.92
CA MET A 113 11.92 4.92 -3.62
C MET A 113 13.15 5.22 -4.47
N PHE A 114 12.92 5.71 -5.69
CA PHE A 114 13.95 6.06 -6.66
C PHE A 114 14.66 7.35 -6.29
N THR A 115 13.91 8.37 -5.84
CA THR A 115 14.48 9.68 -5.55
C THR A 115 15.15 9.77 -4.19
N GLU A 116 14.80 8.90 -3.25
CA GLU A 116 15.44 8.85 -1.94
C GLU A 116 16.64 7.91 -1.99
N LYS A 117 17.85 8.46 -2.14
CA LYS A 117 19.06 7.64 -2.27
C LYS A 117 19.42 6.91 -0.98
N SER A 118 19.09 7.49 0.18
CA SER A 118 19.46 6.96 1.49
C SER A 118 18.82 5.59 1.78
N ILE A 119 17.64 5.32 1.23
CA ILE A 119 16.93 4.05 1.42
C ILE A 119 17.40 2.96 0.46
N GLY A 120 18.19 3.31 -0.57
CA GLY A 120 18.60 2.39 -1.62
C GLY A 120 19.35 1.16 -1.11
N ASN A 121 20.23 1.36 -0.12
CA ASN A 121 21.07 0.33 0.50
C ASN A 121 20.45 -0.28 1.77
N VAL A 122 19.20 0.07 2.11
CA VAL A 122 18.50 -0.51 3.26
C VAL A 122 17.88 -1.83 2.84
N SER A 123 18.07 -2.88 3.63
CA SER A 123 17.43 -4.18 3.38
C SER A 123 15.91 -4.06 3.38
N LEU A 124 15.25 -4.81 2.50
CA LEU A 124 13.80 -4.80 2.34
C LEU A 124 13.05 -5.08 3.66
N LYS A 125 13.59 -5.91 4.56
CA LYS A 125 13.03 -6.17 5.90
C LYS A 125 12.99 -4.94 6.82
N ASP A 126 13.87 -3.97 6.58
CA ASP A 126 14.04 -2.79 7.44
C ASP A 126 13.27 -1.57 6.87
N LEU A 127 12.80 -1.65 5.62
CA LEU A 127 11.92 -0.65 5.02
C LEU A 127 10.48 -0.81 5.51
N PHE A 128 9.82 0.32 5.76
CA PHE A 128 8.38 0.38 5.87
C PHE A 128 7.78 0.44 4.46
N LEU A 129 7.19 -0.65 3.98
CA LEU A 129 6.56 -0.75 2.67
C LEU A 129 5.03 -0.56 2.80
N PRO A 130 4.45 0.51 2.21
CA PRO A 130 3.00 0.69 2.18
C PRO A 130 2.40 -0.29 1.17
N GLY A 131 1.40 -1.05 1.60
CA GLY A 131 0.77 -2.10 0.82
C GLY A 131 -0.75 -2.04 0.86
N THR A 132 -1.36 -2.82 -0.02
CA THR A 132 -2.82 -3.01 -0.07
C THR A 132 -3.15 -4.49 0.09
N HIS A 133 -4.14 -4.81 0.91
CA HIS A 133 -4.68 -6.17 0.98
C HIS A 133 -5.63 -6.40 -0.20
N CYS A 134 -5.60 -7.61 -0.78
CA CYS A 134 -6.42 -7.94 -1.95
C CYS A 134 -6.30 -6.83 -3.00
N SER A 135 -5.07 -6.46 -3.37
CA SER A 135 -4.78 -5.21 -4.09
C SER A 135 -5.57 -5.09 -5.39
N ALA A 136 -5.82 -6.22 -6.04
CA ALA A 136 -6.56 -6.31 -7.28
C ALA A 136 -8.09 -6.48 -7.12
N CYS A 137 -8.60 -6.32 -5.90
CA CYS A 137 -10.00 -6.50 -5.56
C CYS A 137 -10.73 -5.15 -5.61
N TYR A 138 -10.80 -4.58 -6.81
CA TYR A 138 -11.45 -3.29 -7.09
C TYR A 138 -12.52 -3.43 -8.18
N GLN A 139 -13.39 -2.43 -8.26
CA GLN A 139 -14.44 -2.41 -9.26
C GLN A 139 -13.86 -2.05 -10.63
N THR A 140 -14.20 -2.85 -11.64
CA THR A 140 -13.90 -2.65 -13.06
C THR A 140 -15.20 -2.48 -13.84
N LYS A 141 -15.12 -2.00 -15.09
CA LYS A 141 -16.28 -1.98 -15.99
C LYS A 141 -16.92 -3.36 -16.17
N ALA A 142 -16.10 -4.42 -16.16
CA ALA A 142 -16.58 -5.80 -16.35
C ALA A 142 -17.36 -6.35 -15.14
N ASN A 143 -17.05 -5.90 -13.92
CA ASN A 143 -17.67 -6.39 -12.69
C ASN A 143 -18.56 -5.35 -11.98
N ALA A 144 -18.73 -4.15 -12.56
CA ALA A 144 -19.49 -3.04 -11.99
C ALA A 144 -20.98 -3.36 -11.73
N ASN A 145 -21.56 -4.34 -12.40
CA ASN A 145 -22.94 -4.76 -12.19
C ASN A 145 -23.09 -5.94 -11.22
N ASN A 146 -21.98 -6.46 -10.67
CA ASN A 146 -22.02 -7.59 -9.75
C ASN A 146 -22.33 -7.13 -8.32
N ASN A 147 -23.61 -7.28 -7.92
CA ASN A 147 -24.09 -6.89 -6.59
C ASN A 147 -23.44 -7.66 -5.45
N LEU A 148 -23.02 -8.91 -5.67
CA LEU A 148 -22.33 -9.70 -4.66
C LEU A 148 -20.91 -9.18 -4.43
N LEU A 149 -20.16 -8.90 -5.50
CA LEU A 149 -18.82 -8.30 -5.38
C LEU A 149 -18.85 -6.92 -4.73
N LYS A 150 -19.88 -6.11 -5.00
CA LYS A 150 -20.08 -4.84 -4.27
C LYS A 150 -20.26 -5.04 -2.76
N LYS A 151 -20.85 -6.16 -2.34
CA LYS A 151 -21.10 -6.47 -0.93
C LYS A 151 -19.91 -7.06 -0.20
N VAL A 152 -19.18 -7.96 -0.86
CA VAL A 152 -18.13 -8.76 -0.18
C VAL A 152 -16.81 -8.83 -0.93
N GLY A 153 -16.82 -8.51 -2.23
CA GLY A 153 -15.70 -8.78 -3.13
C GLY A 153 -14.66 -7.67 -3.24
N PHE A 154 -15.05 -6.41 -3.12
CA PHE A 154 -14.14 -5.27 -3.29
C PHE A 154 -13.51 -4.81 -1.97
N HIS A 155 -12.19 -4.64 -1.99
CA HIS A 155 -11.36 -4.21 -0.88
C HIS A 155 -10.51 -2.97 -1.21
N GLN A 156 -10.50 -2.52 -2.46
CA GLN A 156 -9.83 -1.29 -2.90
C GLN A 156 -10.78 -0.46 -3.78
N ASP A 157 -10.69 0.87 -3.67
CA ASP A 157 -11.45 1.79 -4.54
C ASP A 157 -10.77 2.04 -5.89
N LEU A 158 -9.45 1.82 -5.94
CA LEU A 158 -8.58 2.24 -7.03
C LEU A 158 -7.97 1.03 -7.73
N ASP A 159 -7.71 1.17 -9.03
CA ASP A 159 -6.99 0.15 -9.80
C ASP A 159 -5.51 0.09 -9.41
N ILE A 160 -4.82 -0.93 -9.92
CA ILE A 160 -3.41 -1.21 -9.58
C ILE A 160 -2.50 -0.09 -10.06
N TRP A 161 -2.72 0.43 -11.28
CA TRP A 161 -1.99 1.58 -11.77
C TRP A 161 -2.04 2.75 -10.79
N THR A 162 -3.25 3.13 -10.37
CA THR A 162 -3.47 4.27 -9.49
C THR A 162 -2.91 4.01 -8.09
N GLN A 163 -3.08 2.81 -7.53
CA GLN A 163 -2.44 2.42 -6.26
C GLN A 163 -0.92 2.64 -6.29
N LEU A 164 -0.26 2.15 -7.35
CA LEU A 164 1.19 2.28 -7.53
C LEU A 164 1.63 3.74 -7.70
N VAL A 165 0.90 4.52 -8.50
CA VAL A 165 1.16 5.95 -8.69
C VAL A 165 1.02 6.72 -7.38
N PHE A 166 0.02 6.40 -6.56
CA PHE A 166 -0.13 7.01 -5.23
C PHE A 166 1.09 6.75 -4.34
N GLY A 167 1.67 5.54 -4.42
CA GLY A 167 2.90 5.20 -3.70
C GLY A 167 2.92 3.81 -3.06
N VAL A 168 1.91 2.97 -3.31
CA VAL A 168 1.87 1.57 -2.85
C VAL A 168 3.02 0.77 -3.48
N ARG A 169 3.70 -0.08 -2.69
CA ARG A 169 4.86 -0.88 -3.13
C ARG A 169 4.78 -2.35 -2.76
N TYR A 170 3.78 -2.76 -2.00
CA TYR A 170 3.52 -4.16 -1.67
C TYR A 170 2.10 -4.54 -2.09
N LEU A 171 1.98 -5.47 -3.05
CA LEU A 171 0.70 -5.91 -3.62
C LEU A 171 0.39 -7.35 -3.18
N ASP A 172 -0.78 -7.58 -2.59
CA ASP A 172 -1.23 -8.91 -2.13
C ASP A 172 -2.32 -9.47 -3.05
N PHE A 173 -1.98 -10.55 -3.76
CA PHE A 173 -2.86 -11.23 -4.70
C PHE A 173 -3.22 -12.64 -4.22
N SER A 174 -4.46 -13.02 -4.49
CA SER A 174 -4.93 -14.40 -4.44
C SER A 174 -5.34 -14.82 -5.85
N ILE A 175 -4.88 -15.96 -6.33
CA ILE A 175 -5.03 -16.38 -7.74
C ILE A 175 -5.88 -17.65 -7.84
N GLY A 176 -6.85 -17.63 -8.76
CA GLY A 176 -7.69 -18.77 -9.07
C GLY A 176 -7.53 -19.20 -10.51
N TYR A 177 -7.60 -20.50 -10.75
CA TYR A 177 -7.69 -21.07 -12.08
C TYR A 177 -9.12 -21.51 -12.37
N HIS A 178 -9.67 -21.04 -13.49
CA HIS A 178 -10.95 -21.47 -14.01
C HIS A 178 -10.89 -21.52 -15.54
N PRO A 179 -10.96 -22.71 -16.15
CA PRO A 179 -10.75 -22.87 -17.57
C PRO A 179 -11.82 -22.13 -18.38
N TYR A 180 -11.36 -21.29 -19.29
CA TYR A 180 -12.14 -20.68 -20.36
C TYR A 180 -11.64 -21.24 -21.69
N HIS A 181 -12.41 -21.10 -22.77
CA HIS A 181 -11.98 -21.57 -24.10
C HIS A 181 -10.67 -20.94 -24.62
N ASN A 182 -10.14 -19.92 -23.94
CA ASN A 182 -8.86 -19.27 -24.23
C ASN A 182 -7.95 -19.35 -22.99
N SER A 183 -6.82 -20.04 -23.10
CA SER A 183 -5.90 -20.34 -21.99
C SER A 183 -5.43 -19.11 -21.22
N THR A 184 -5.21 -17.99 -21.91
CA THR A 184 -4.76 -16.73 -21.28
C THR A 184 -5.78 -16.09 -20.34
N ARG A 185 -7.05 -16.52 -20.38
CA ARG A 185 -8.13 -16.03 -19.50
C ARG A 185 -8.49 -17.02 -18.38
N ASN A 186 -7.67 -18.05 -18.20
CA ASN A 186 -7.91 -19.05 -17.17
C ASN A 186 -7.59 -18.55 -15.77
N PHE A 187 -6.73 -17.53 -15.64
CA PHE A 187 -6.28 -17.03 -14.35
C PHE A 187 -7.00 -15.75 -13.91
N TRP A 188 -7.48 -15.78 -12.67
CA TRP A 188 -8.31 -14.74 -12.07
C TRP A 188 -7.71 -14.29 -10.75
N VAL A 189 -7.83 -13.00 -10.49
CA VAL A 189 -7.74 -12.47 -9.14
C VAL A 189 -8.98 -12.92 -8.37
N MET A 190 -8.73 -13.47 -7.20
CA MET A 190 -9.71 -14.00 -6.29
C MET A 190 -9.79 -13.14 -5.03
N ASN A 191 -10.99 -13.01 -4.50
CA ASN A 191 -11.20 -12.65 -3.11
C ASN A 191 -11.98 -13.78 -2.44
N GLU A 192 -11.34 -14.50 -1.52
CA GLU A 192 -11.88 -15.75 -0.99
C GLU A 192 -12.30 -16.68 -2.15
N GLY A 193 -13.57 -17.07 -2.22
CA GLY A 193 -14.12 -17.88 -3.31
C GLY A 193 -14.60 -17.11 -4.55
N TYR A 194 -14.48 -15.78 -4.57
CA TYR A 194 -15.08 -14.93 -5.60
C TYR A 194 -14.06 -14.47 -6.66
N ARG A 195 -14.41 -14.64 -7.93
CA ARG A 195 -13.64 -14.10 -9.08
C ARG A 195 -13.88 -12.60 -9.21
N VAL A 196 -12.82 -11.81 -9.08
CA VAL A 196 -12.93 -10.35 -9.15
C VAL A 196 -12.59 -9.81 -10.54
N GLY A 197 -11.48 -10.27 -11.13
CA GLY A 197 -11.02 -9.81 -12.44
C GLY A 197 -9.90 -10.69 -13.01
N TRP A 198 -9.54 -10.47 -14.27
CA TRP A 198 -8.43 -11.17 -14.92
C TRP A 198 -7.08 -10.63 -14.45
N ILE A 199 -6.10 -11.53 -14.31
CA ILE A 199 -4.76 -11.16 -13.86
C ILE A 199 -3.94 -10.43 -14.95
N LEU A 200 -4.12 -10.79 -16.23
CA LEU A 200 -3.24 -10.32 -17.30
C LEU A 200 -3.20 -8.79 -17.47
N PRO A 201 -4.34 -8.06 -17.53
CA PRO A 201 -4.30 -6.60 -17.58
C PRO A 201 -3.59 -5.96 -16.39
N ILE A 202 -3.65 -6.61 -15.22
CA ILE A 202 -3.01 -6.14 -13.99
C ILE A 202 -1.49 -6.28 -14.07
N LEU A 203 -1.00 -7.39 -14.62
CA LEU A 203 0.44 -7.57 -14.86
C LEU A 203 0.97 -6.50 -15.84
N HIS A 204 0.20 -6.18 -16.89
CA HIS A 204 0.58 -5.09 -17.81
C HIS A 204 0.67 -3.72 -17.11
N ASP A 205 -0.23 -3.43 -16.17
CA ASP A 205 -0.21 -2.17 -15.42
C ASP A 205 1.02 -2.10 -14.50
N ILE A 206 1.36 -3.21 -13.81
CA ILE A 206 2.58 -3.33 -13.00
C ILE A 206 3.82 -3.13 -13.88
N ARG A 207 3.92 -3.87 -15.00
CA ARG A 207 5.02 -3.77 -15.98
C ARG A 207 5.23 -2.32 -16.42
N ARG A 208 4.17 -1.68 -16.89
CA ARG A 208 4.24 -0.29 -17.37
C ARG A 208 4.69 0.66 -16.26
N PHE A 209 4.18 0.48 -15.05
CA PHE A 209 4.54 1.35 -13.94
C PHE A 209 6.04 1.25 -13.63
N VAL A 210 6.59 0.04 -13.44
CA VAL A 210 8.01 -0.12 -13.07
C VAL A 210 8.97 0.34 -14.16
N ILE A 211 8.61 0.18 -15.44
CA ILE A 211 9.39 0.72 -16.57
C ILE A 211 9.48 2.25 -16.50
N LEU A 212 8.39 2.91 -16.13
CA LEU A 212 8.31 4.38 -16.11
C LEU A 212 8.87 4.98 -14.81
N SER A 213 8.72 4.28 -13.69
CA SER A 213 9.07 4.79 -12.35
C SER A 213 10.43 4.31 -11.85
N GLU A 214 10.90 3.14 -12.31
CA GLU A 214 12.08 2.42 -11.78
C GLU A 214 11.97 2.13 -10.26
N GLU A 215 10.74 1.99 -9.77
CA GLU A 215 10.44 1.66 -8.38
C GLU A 215 10.44 0.15 -8.14
N THR A 216 10.95 -0.25 -6.97
CA THR A 216 10.86 -1.64 -6.52
C THR A 216 9.46 -1.96 -6.01
N ILE A 217 8.86 -3.04 -6.50
CA ILE A 217 7.56 -3.56 -6.04
C ILE A 217 7.72 -4.99 -5.53
N VAL A 218 7.07 -5.29 -4.40
CA VAL A 218 6.83 -6.66 -3.95
C VAL A 218 5.47 -7.12 -4.45
N LEU A 219 5.46 -8.11 -5.34
CA LEU A 219 4.28 -8.78 -5.85
C LEU A 219 4.09 -10.10 -5.09
N ASP A 220 3.16 -10.13 -4.16
CA ASP A 220 2.94 -11.26 -3.26
C ASP A 220 1.75 -12.13 -3.73
N ILE A 221 2.08 -13.27 -4.34
CA ILE A 221 1.12 -14.29 -4.72
C ILE A 221 0.89 -15.21 -3.52
N ARG A 222 -0.07 -14.81 -2.68
CA ARG A 222 -0.21 -15.34 -1.33
C ARG A 222 -1.10 -16.58 -1.22
N ARG A 223 -2.17 -16.66 -2.02
CA ARG A 223 -3.18 -17.73 -1.92
C ARG A 223 -3.62 -18.23 -3.28
N PHE A 224 -4.02 -19.51 -3.31
CA PHE A 224 -4.54 -20.19 -4.49
C PHE A 224 -5.92 -20.82 -4.21
N PRO A 225 -6.97 -20.01 -3.99
CA PRO A 225 -8.23 -20.51 -3.43
C PRO A 225 -9.08 -21.37 -4.38
N LEU A 226 -8.79 -21.38 -5.69
CA LEU A 226 -9.60 -22.09 -6.68
C LEU A 226 -8.74 -22.69 -7.79
N GLY A 227 -9.00 -23.95 -8.16
CA GLY A 227 -8.40 -24.62 -9.32
C GLY A 227 -7.11 -25.39 -9.00
N PHE A 228 -6.17 -24.80 -8.25
CA PHE A 228 -4.82 -25.34 -8.05
C PHE A 228 -4.69 -26.64 -7.24
N HIS A 229 -5.69 -26.98 -6.43
CA HIS A 229 -5.60 -28.18 -5.57
C HIS A 229 -5.51 -29.45 -6.39
N SER A 230 -4.48 -30.27 -6.16
CA SER A 230 -4.19 -31.51 -6.91
C SER A 230 -3.86 -31.31 -8.39
N HIS A 231 -3.49 -30.09 -8.78
CA HIS A 231 -3.21 -29.74 -10.17
C HIS A 231 -1.93 -28.88 -10.29
N PRO A 232 -0.74 -29.49 -10.10
CA PRO A 232 0.54 -28.78 -10.13
C PRO A 232 0.83 -28.10 -11.48
N GLU A 233 0.26 -28.60 -12.58
CA GLU A 233 0.42 -28.03 -13.92
C GLU A 233 -0.10 -26.58 -14.01
N GLN A 234 -1.06 -26.21 -13.16
CA GLN A 234 -1.61 -24.85 -13.13
C GLN A 234 -0.66 -23.87 -12.46
N HIS A 235 0.16 -24.33 -11.50
CA HIS A 235 1.27 -23.53 -10.99
C HIS A 235 2.32 -23.30 -12.09
N VAL A 236 2.66 -24.32 -12.87
CA VAL A 236 3.60 -24.23 -14.00
C VAL A 236 3.09 -23.24 -15.06
N GLU A 237 1.84 -23.36 -15.48
CA GLU A 237 1.22 -22.45 -16.46
C GLU A 237 1.17 -21.00 -15.93
N PHE A 238 0.80 -20.80 -14.66
CA PHE A 238 0.78 -19.46 -14.08
C PHE A 238 2.17 -18.84 -13.97
N LEU A 239 3.20 -19.62 -13.60
CA LEU A 239 4.58 -19.15 -13.57
C LEU A 239 5.08 -18.77 -14.97
N SER A 240 4.67 -19.52 -16.00
CA SER A 240 4.99 -19.17 -17.40
C SER A 240 4.38 -17.81 -17.79
N ILE A 241 3.16 -17.50 -17.33
CA ILE A 241 2.53 -16.19 -17.55
C ILE A 241 3.31 -15.10 -16.79
N LEU A 242 3.67 -15.34 -15.53
CA LEU A 242 4.47 -14.38 -14.76
C LEU A 242 5.83 -14.11 -15.42
N ASP A 243 6.50 -15.15 -15.93
CA ASP A 243 7.79 -14.99 -16.60
C ASP A 243 7.64 -14.23 -17.92
N GLN A 244 6.63 -14.57 -18.72
CA GLN A 244 6.34 -13.89 -19.98
C GLN A 244 6.06 -12.39 -19.78
N GLU A 245 5.27 -12.05 -18.76
CA GLU A 245 4.82 -10.67 -18.57
C GLU A 245 5.79 -9.82 -17.76
N LEU A 246 6.49 -10.39 -16.78
CA LEU A 246 7.30 -9.66 -15.80
C LEU A 246 8.73 -10.17 -15.65
N GLY A 247 9.11 -11.31 -16.24
CA GLY A 247 10.37 -12.01 -15.96
C GLY A 247 11.64 -11.23 -16.29
N ASP A 248 11.60 -10.39 -17.31
CA ASP A 248 12.70 -9.49 -17.67
C ASP A 248 12.89 -8.33 -16.67
N LEU A 249 11.87 -8.03 -15.86
CA LEU A 249 11.88 -6.99 -14.83
C LEU A 249 11.95 -7.57 -13.40
N ALA A 250 11.70 -8.86 -13.26
CA ALA A 250 11.73 -9.57 -11.99
C ALA A 250 13.18 -9.91 -11.57
N TYR A 251 13.46 -9.71 -10.28
CA TYR A 251 14.73 -10.11 -9.70
C TYR A 251 14.69 -11.61 -9.39
N ARG A 252 15.43 -12.39 -10.19
CA ARG A 252 15.51 -13.84 -10.09
C ARG A 252 16.41 -14.25 -8.92
N ARG A 253 16.10 -15.39 -8.30
CA ARG A 253 16.92 -15.97 -7.24
C ARG A 253 18.29 -16.35 -7.81
N PRO A 254 19.39 -15.84 -7.22
CA PRO A 254 20.70 -16.33 -7.55
C PRO A 254 20.83 -17.79 -7.11
N TYR A 255 21.51 -18.59 -7.91
CA TYR A 255 21.94 -19.93 -7.52
C TYR A 255 23.25 -19.80 -6.74
N PHE A 256 23.28 -20.26 -5.49
CA PHE A 256 24.51 -20.34 -4.72
C PHE A 256 24.93 -21.82 -4.59
N ASP A 257 26.21 -22.14 -4.76
CA ASP A 257 26.69 -23.52 -4.62
C ASP A 257 26.72 -24.00 -3.15
N ASN A 258 26.61 -23.07 -2.18
CA ASN A 258 26.65 -23.39 -0.76
C ASN A 258 25.28 -23.84 -0.24
N ALA A 259 25.23 -25.05 0.32
CA ALA A 259 24.01 -25.69 0.83
C ALA A 259 23.52 -25.15 2.18
N ASP A 260 24.30 -24.32 2.88
CA ASP A 260 23.99 -23.85 4.24
C ASP A 260 23.14 -22.56 4.28
N ASP A 261 23.04 -21.81 3.18
CA ASP A 261 22.21 -20.60 3.10
C ASP A 261 20.85 -20.91 2.45
N ASP A 262 19.75 -20.53 3.11
CA ASP A 262 18.41 -20.59 2.51
C ASP A 262 18.30 -19.53 1.39
N GLN A 263 18.56 -19.99 0.16
CA GLN A 263 18.57 -19.17 -1.06
C GLN A 263 17.17 -18.63 -1.43
N THR A 264 16.11 -19.07 -0.74
CA THR A 264 14.74 -18.64 -0.99
C THR A 264 14.37 -17.34 -0.26
N VAL A 265 15.26 -16.86 0.62
CA VAL A 265 15.07 -15.66 1.45
C VAL A 265 15.38 -14.37 0.68
N SER A 266 14.36 -13.54 0.47
CA SER A 266 14.47 -12.27 -0.28
C SER A 266 14.61 -11.02 0.58
N TYR A 267 14.33 -11.09 1.88
CA TYR A 267 14.13 -9.90 2.70
C TYR A 267 15.43 -9.17 3.10
N HIS A 268 16.60 -9.79 2.83
CA HIS A 268 17.91 -9.17 2.98
C HIS A 268 18.30 -8.30 1.78
N LEU A 269 17.69 -8.53 0.61
CA LEU A 269 17.92 -7.74 -0.59
C LEU A 269 17.70 -6.26 -0.30
N THR A 270 18.42 -5.40 -1.01
CA THR A 270 18.19 -3.96 -1.02
C THR A 270 17.56 -3.53 -2.34
N ILE A 271 17.01 -2.32 -2.37
CA ILE A 271 16.51 -1.71 -3.62
C ILE A 271 17.64 -1.63 -4.65
N GLU A 272 18.84 -1.28 -4.18
CA GLU A 272 20.02 -1.08 -5.02
C GLU A 272 20.54 -2.41 -5.62
N ASP A 273 20.47 -3.53 -4.89
CA ASP A 273 20.82 -4.85 -5.41
C ASP A 273 19.98 -5.20 -6.65
N MET A 274 18.67 -4.95 -6.58
CA MET A 274 17.75 -5.19 -7.69
C MET A 274 17.98 -4.19 -8.83
N ARG A 275 18.08 -2.90 -8.50
CA ARG A 275 18.23 -1.82 -9.49
C ARG A 275 19.50 -1.94 -10.32
N ARG A 276 20.62 -2.36 -9.72
CA ARG A 276 21.89 -2.58 -10.43
C ARG A 276 21.80 -3.62 -11.54
N GLN A 277 20.85 -4.55 -11.43
CA GLN A 277 20.57 -5.56 -12.45
C GLN A 277 19.43 -5.14 -13.41
N GLY A 278 18.95 -3.90 -13.31
CA GLY A 278 17.79 -3.42 -14.07
C GLY A 278 16.50 -4.15 -13.70
N LYS A 279 16.40 -4.65 -12.46
CA LYS A 279 15.24 -5.39 -11.95
C LYS A 279 14.50 -4.57 -10.90
N TYR A 280 13.19 -4.66 -10.92
CA TYR A 280 12.29 -3.80 -10.14
C TYR A 280 11.17 -4.57 -9.46
N ILE A 281 10.98 -5.86 -9.78
CA ILE A 281 9.89 -6.66 -9.23
C ILE A 281 10.46 -7.80 -8.39
N LEU A 282 10.03 -7.91 -7.14
CA LEU A 282 10.24 -9.08 -6.31
C LEU A 282 8.94 -9.87 -6.26
N ILE A 283 8.93 -11.07 -6.83
CA ILE A 283 7.73 -11.92 -6.82
C ILE A 283 7.85 -12.92 -5.67
N THR A 284 7.00 -12.81 -4.66
CA THR A 284 6.89 -13.84 -3.61
C THR A 284 5.74 -14.79 -3.91
N TYR A 285 5.93 -16.09 -3.68
CA TYR A 285 4.97 -17.10 -4.13
C TYR A 285 4.79 -18.21 -3.10
N ASN A 286 3.57 -18.35 -2.59
CA ASN A 286 3.29 -19.25 -1.47
C ASN A 286 2.98 -20.70 -1.91
N HIS A 287 3.95 -21.36 -2.56
CA HIS A 287 3.87 -22.77 -2.94
C HIS A 287 5.28 -23.40 -2.97
N ALA A 288 5.57 -24.26 -2.00
CA ALA A 288 6.92 -24.79 -1.79
C ALA A 288 7.49 -25.56 -2.99
N ALA A 289 6.69 -26.39 -3.66
CA ALA A 289 7.17 -27.15 -4.82
C ALA A 289 7.60 -26.22 -5.98
N SER A 290 6.86 -25.14 -6.22
CA SER A 290 7.23 -24.14 -7.23
C SER A 290 8.54 -23.41 -6.91
N LEU A 291 8.88 -23.24 -5.63
CA LEU A 291 10.15 -22.62 -5.24
C LEU A 291 11.33 -23.49 -5.68
N ASN A 292 11.21 -24.82 -5.66
CA ASN A 292 12.28 -25.70 -6.10
C ASN A 292 12.49 -25.67 -7.62
N ASP A 293 11.42 -25.42 -8.38
CA ASP A 293 11.41 -25.57 -9.84
C ASP A 293 11.61 -24.25 -10.61
N SER A 294 11.50 -23.09 -9.96
CA SER A 294 11.58 -21.79 -10.62
C SER A 294 12.40 -20.77 -9.83
N ASP A 295 13.43 -20.21 -10.47
CA ASP A 295 14.26 -19.11 -9.99
C ASP A 295 13.54 -17.74 -10.05
N LEU A 296 12.40 -17.63 -10.72
CA LEU A 296 11.65 -16.37 -10.88
C LEU A 296 11.08 -15.83 -9.56
N ILE A 297 10.69 -16.72 -8.66
CA ILE A 297 9.91 -16.41 -7.47
C ILE A 297 10.75 -16.50 -6.19
N TRP A 298 10.25 -15.99 -5.07
CA TRP A 298 10.90 -16.05 -3.75
C TRP A 298 9.93 -16.62 -2.71
N ALA A 299 10.48 -17.12 -1.59
CA ALA A 299 9.64 -17.56 -0.49
C ALA A 299 8.80 -16.38 0.04
N PRO A 300 7.53 -16.63 0.44
CA PRO A 300 6.67 -15.60 0.97
C PRO A 300 7.19 -15.09 2.31
N TRP A 301 7.10 -13.78 2.52
CA TRP A 301 7.39 -13.18 3.82
C TRP A 301 6.37 -13.62 4.87
N THR A 302 6.79 -13.66 6.14
CA THR A 302 5.93 -14.08 7.24
C THR A 302 4.73 -13.14 7.36
N LYS A 303 3.52 -13.69 7.27
CA LYS A 303 2.28 -12.91 7.36
C LYS A 303 1.74 -12.92 8.77
N TYR A 304 1.44 -11.71 9.24
CA TYR A 304 0.62 -11.44 10.40
C TYR A 304 -0.68 -10.80 9.92
N SER A 305 -1.82 -11.17 10.50
CA SER A 305 -3.10 -10.61 10.08
C SER A 305 -4.05 -10.42 11.24
N SER A 306 -4.78 -9.31 11.20
CA SER A 306 -5.88 -9.03 12.13
C SER A 306 -7.24 -9.52 11.65
N SER A 307 -7.32 -10.26 10.53
CA SER A 307 -8.60 -10.60 9.89
C SER A 307 -9.55 -11.42 10.77
N SER A 308 -9.03 -12.20 11.71
CA SER A 308 -9.82 -13.00 12.66
C SER A 308 -10.07 -12.30 13.99
N LEU A 309 -9.49 -11.11 14.21
CA LEU A 309 -9.53 -10.43 15.49
C LEU A 309 -10.79 -9.59 15.64
N LYS A 310 -11.33 -9.56 16.85
CA LYS A 310 -12.33 -8.56 17.24
C LYS A 310 -11.67 -7.18 17.36
N HIS A 311 -12.47 -6.14 17.22
CA HIS A 311 -11.99 -4.76 17.36
C HIS A 311 -11.33 -4.43 18.70
N THR A 312 -11.68 -5.13 19.78
CA THR A 312 -11.10 -4.96 21.11
C THR A 312 -9.72 -5.62 21.25
N GLU A 313 -9.39 -6.58 20.39
CA GLU A 313 -8.16 -7.38 20.47
C GLU A 313 -7.02 -6.76 19.64
N LEU A 314 -7.35 -5.92 18.67
CA LEU A 314 -6.40 -5.30 17.75
C LEU A 314 -5.26 -4.57 18.48
N SER A 315 -5.60 -3.81 19.52
CA SER A 315 -4.62 -3.07 20.32
C SER A 315 -3.59 -3.99 20.99
N GLN A 316 -4.06 -5.08 21.58
CA GLN A 316 -3.18 -6.06 22.22
C GLN A 316 -2.34 -6.81 21.19
N PHE A 317 -2.93 -7.19 20.05
CA PHE A 317 -2.22 -7.85 18.97
C PHE A 317 -1.06 -7.01 18.43
N MET A 318 -1.32 -5.74 18.11
CA MET A 318 -0.26 -4.85 17.63
C MET A 318 0.78 -4.54 18.70
N ASN A 319 0.38 -4.41 19.97
CA ASN A 319 1.33 -4.28 21.08
C ASN A 319 2.34 -5.44 21.08
N LYS A 320 1.88 -6.69 20.91
CA LYS A 320 2.75 -7.86 20.83
C LYS A 320 3.62 -7.84 19.57
N LEU A 321 3.01 -7.58 18.42
CA LEU A 321 3.67 -7.65 17.12
C LEU A 321 4.76 -6.58 16.97
N PHE A 322 4.46 -5.34 17.37
CA PHE A 322 5.39 -4.23 17.18
C PHE A 322 6.35 -4.06 18.35
N SER A 323 6.07 -4.56 19.56
CA SER A 323 6.97 -4.38 20.71
C SER A 323 8.22 -5.24 20.64
N GLN A 324 9.41 -4.63 20.48
CA GLN A 324 10.72 -5.29 20.49
C GLN A 324 10.95 -6.23 21.69
N LYS A 325 10.38 -5.91 22.85
CA LYS A 325 10.54 -6.69 24.07
C LYS A 325 9.67 -7.95 24.08
N HIS A 326 8.65 -8.02 23.22
CA HIS A 326 7.78 -9.18 23.16
C HIS A 326 8.49 -10.34 22.43
N PRO A 327 8.38 -11.59 22.93
CA PRO A 327 8.94 -12.77 22.26
C PRO A 327 8.40 -12.96 20.84
N ASP A 328 7.10 -12.73 20.65
CA ASP A 328 6.41 -12.92 19.36
C ASP A 328 6.71 -11.83 18.31
N ALA A 329 7.44 -10.77 18.66
CA ALA A 329 7.75 -9.72 17.71
C ALA A 329 8.74 -10.24 16.65
N PRO A 330 8.46 -10.07 15.35
CA PRO A 330 9.34 -10.52 14.28
C PRO A 330 10.69 -9.79 14.38
N LYS A 331 11.76 -10.59 14.44
CA LYS A 331 13.15 -10.11 14.56
C LYS A 331 13.95 -10.74 13.43
N SER A 332 14.72 -9.91 12.71
CA SER A 332 15.64 -10.35 11.67
C SER A 332 15.01 -11.08 10.48
N ILE A 333 13.69 -11.02 10.32
CA ILE A 333 12.94 -11.61 9.19
C ILE A 333 12.19 -10.54 8.41
N GLY A 334 11.85 -10.82 7.15
CA GLY A 334 10.87 -10.07 6.38
C GLY A 334 9.45 -10.48 6.75
N TRP A 335 8.56 -9.50 6.95
CA TRP A 335 7.20 -9.77 7.38
C TRP A 335 6.21 -8.73 6.86
N SER A 336 4.96 -9.16 6.72
CA SER A 336 3.84 -8.33 6.35
C SER A 336 2.75 -8.35 7.42
N PHE A 337 2.18 -7.20 7.71
CA PHE A 337 0.99 -7.06 8.55
C PHE A 337 -0.22 -6.68 7.69
N HIS A 338 -1.16 -7.61 7.59
CA HIS A 338 -2.44 -7.41 6.91
C HIS A 338 -3.44 -6.90 7.95
N GLY A 339 -3.47 -5.57 8.10
CA GLY A 339 -4.31 -4.82 9.02
C GLY A 339 -5.74 -4.68 8.49
N VAL A 340 -6.48 -5.78 8.50
CA VAL A 340 -7.85 -5.86 7.99
C VAL A 340 -8.78 -6.49 9.02
N GLN A 341 -10.09 -6.33 8.84
CA GLN A 341 -11.09 -7.07 9.61
C GLN A 341 -11.88 -7.98 8.65
N GLY A 342 -11.87 -9.29 8.96
CA GLY A 342 -12.57 -10.30 8.17
C GLY A 342 -14.07 -10.28 8.41
N TYR A 343 -14.82 -10.84 7.46
CA TYR A 343 -16.28 -10.86 7.48
C TYR A 343 -16.85 -11.45 8.77
N GLN A 344 -16.38 -12.64 9.18
CA GLN A 344 -16.86 -13.34 10.38
C GLN A 344 -16.50 -12.61 11.69
N SER A 345 -15.39 -11.88 11.71
CA SER A 345 -14.94 -11.11 12.89
C SER A 345 -15.67 -9.78 13.09
N SER A 346 -16.57 -9.42 12.16
CA SER A 346 -17.30 -8.14 12.16
C SER A 346 -18.70 -8.19 12.78
N SER A 347 -19.17 -9.38 13.22
CA SER A 347 -20.49 -9.52 13.83
C SER A 347 -20.54 -8.87 15.23
N SER A 348 -21.38 -7.85 15.41
CA SER A 348 -21.88 -7.47 16.73
C SER A 348 -23.02 -8.42 17.17
N SER A 349 -23.45 -8.32 18.42
CA SER A 349 -24.52 -9.13 19.05
C SER A 349 -25.91 -9.01 18.38
N GLU A 350 -26.03 -8.16 17.35
CA GLU A 350 -27.19 -8.01 16.47
C GLU A 350 -26.67 -8.22 15.03
N GLU A 351 -27.28 -9.12 14.27
CA GLU A 351 -26.84 -9.76 13.01
C GLU A 351 -26.63 -8.81 11.79
N ILE A 352 -25.96 -7.67 11.94
CA ILE A 352 -25.62 -6.78 10.83
C ILE A 352 -24.15 -6.95 10.46
N TYR A 353 -23.90 -7.70 9.39
CA TYR A 353 -22.56 -7.82 8.81
C TYR A 353 -22.16 -6.53 8.11
N LEU A 354 -21.01 -5.98 8.49
CA LEU A 354 -20.45 -4.78 7.88
C LEU A 354 -19.85 -5.08 6.50
N MET A 355 -20.05 -4.17 5.56
CA MET A 355 -19.42 -4.16 4.24
C MET A 355 -17.90 -3.95 4.36
N PRO A 356 -17.06 -4.39 3.40
CA PRO A 356 -15.61 -4.20 3.45
C PRO A 356 -15.17 -2.76 3.74
N LYS A 357 -15.79 -1.77 3.08
CA LYS A 357 -15.52 -0.35 3.29
C LYS A 357 -15.84 0.10 4.72
N GLU A 358 -16.95 -0.36 5.28
CA GLU A 358 -17.37 -0.03 6.65
C GLU A 358 -16.40 -0.62 7.68
N ARG A 359 -15.96 -1.87 7.47
CA ARG A 359 -14.93 -2.51 8.29
C ARG A 359 -13.60 -1.76 8.25
N ALA A 360 -13.17 -1.33 7.06
CA ALA A 360 -11.96 -0.53 6.88
C ALA A 360 -12.07 0.84 7.57
N ASN A 361 -13.23 1.51 7.48
CA ASN A 361 -13.46 2.79 8.15
C ASN A 361 -13.39 2.69 9.69
N LEU A 362 -13.67 1.53 10.27
CA LEU A 362 -13.51 1.32 11.72
C LEU A 362 -12.10 0.88 12.12
N THR A 363 -11.44 0.10 11.25
CA THR A 363 -10.14 -0.52 11.54
C THR A 363 -8.99 0.44 11.25
N ASN A 364 -9.00 1.09 10.09
CA ASN A 364 -7.88 1.88 9.60
C ASN A 364 -7.54 3.07 10.50
N PRO A 365 -8.49 3.86 11.04
CA PRO A 365 -8.14 4.96 11.95
C PRO A 365 -7.42 4.49 13.22
N LYS A 366 -7.79 3.31 13.75
CA LYS A 366 -7.11 2.71 14.91
C LYS A 366 -5.69 2.29 14.56
N LEU A 367 -5.53 1.61 13.43
CA LEU A 367 -4.22 1.20 12.91
C LEU A 367 -3.31 2.40 12.66
N MET A 368 -3.82 3.44 11.99
CA MET A 368 -3.05 4.64 11.67
C MET A 368 -2.62 5.41 12.92
N ARG A 369 -3.50 5.52 13.93
CA ARG A 369 -3.13 6.10 15.23
C ARG A 369 -1.99 5.35 15.89
N MET A 370 -2.07 4.02 15.86
CA MET A 370 -1.09 3.13 16.46
C MET A 370 0.25 3.15 15.72
N LEU A 371 0.23 3.20 14.39
CA LEU A 371 1.42 3.33 13.55
C LEU A 371 2.06 4.72 13.64
N GLY A 372 1.27 5.79 13.85
CA GLY A 372 1.75 7.17 13.96
C GLY A 372 2.72 7.44 15.11
N GLY A 373 2.85 6.51 16.06
CA GLY A 373 3.86 6.55 17.11
C GLY A 373 5.15 5.78 16.76
N PRO A 374 5.89 5.26 17.76
CA PRO A 374 7.17 4.55 17.55
C PRO A 374 7.03 3.21 16.81
N TRP A 375 5.82 2.79 16.44
CA TRP A 375 5.57 1.51 15.78
C TRP A 375 5.82 1.56 14.29
N SER A 376 5.62 2.72 13.64
CA SER A 376 6.06 2.95 12.25
C SER A 376 7.54 2.60 12.06
N LEU A 377 8.41 3.00 13.00
CA LEU A 377 9.85 2.71 12.98
C LEU A 377 10.18 1.21 12.95
N ARG A 378 9.23 0.37 13.35
CA ARG A 378 9.38 -1.09 13.40
C ARG A 378 8.58 -1.79 12.31
N ALA A 379 7.70 -1.10 11.61
CA ALA A 379 6.91 -1.65 10.53
C ALA A 379 7.81 -2.12 9.37
N ASN A 380 7.51 -3.29 8.83
CA ASN A 380 8.00 -3.75 7.53
C ASN A 380 6.93 -3.52 6.46
N ALA A 381 6.29 -4.55 5.89
CA ALA A 381 5.15 -4.32 5.00
C ALA A 381 3.84 -4.17 5.79
N VAL A 382 3.06 -3.12 5.54
CA VAL A 382 1.70 -2.97 6.13
C VAL A 382 0.67 -2.83 5.02
N LEU A 383 -0.31 -3.73 5.04
CA LEU A 383 -1.33 -3.86 4.01
C LEU A 383 -2.70 -3.58 4.60
N LEU A 384 -3.44 -2.67 3.98
CA LEU A 384 -4.78 -2.26 4.42
C LEU A 384 -5.82 -2.48 3.32
N ASP A 385 -7.08 -2.63 3.73
CA ASP A 385 -8.23 -2.44 2.85
C ASP A 385 -8.47 -0.94 2.66
N PHE A 386 -8.78 -0.50 1.43
CA PHE A 386 -9.11 0.89 1.10
C PHE A 386 -8.07 1.90 1.60
N PHE A 387 -6.81 1.77 1.18
CA PHE A 387 -5.71 2.63 1.64
C PHE A 387 -5.98 4.15 1.49
N THR A 388 -6.88 4.53 0.58
CA THR A 388 -7.34 5.91 0.32
C THR A 388 -7.99 6.59 1.53
N ASN A 389 -8.49 5.83 2.51
CA ASN A 389 -8.99 6.38 3.77
C ASN A 389 -7.88 6.54 4.84
N THR A 390 -6.60 6.44 4.45
CA THR A 390 -5.45 6.50 5.35
C THR A 390 -4.36 7.43 4.84
N ASN A 391 -3.42 7.75 5.71
CA ASN A 391 -2.17 8.41 5.34
C ASN A 391 -0.97 7.44 5.32
N LEU A 392 -1.20 6.16 4.99
CA LEU A 392 -0.17 5.11 5.10
C LEU A 392 1.07 5.39 4.25
N ILE A 393 0.88 5.93 3.04
CA ILE A 393 1.96 6.18 2.08
C ILE A 393 2.90 7.26 2.61
N ASP A 394 2.39 8.44 2.96
CA ASP A 394 3.21 9.51 3.53
C ASP A 394 3.91 9.04 4.81
N MET A 395 3.19 8.35 5.68
CA MET A 395 3.77 7.78 6.90
C MET A 395 4.95 6.86 6.59
N ALA A 396 4.83 5.96 5.61
CA ALA A 396 5.90 5.07 5.21
C ALA A 396 7.11 5.82 4.62
N VAL A 397 6.86 6.80 3.73
CA VAL A 397 7.92 7.63 3.12
C VAL A 397 8.69 8.40 4.19
N HIS A 398 7.99 9.11 5.07
CA HIS A 398 8.60 9.86 6.17
C HIS A 398 9.35 8.95 7.14
N THR A 399 8.76 7.81 7.48
CA THR A 399 9.39 6.83 8.37
C THR A 399 10.69 6.29 7.78
N ASN A 400 10.73 5.95 6.49
CA ASN A 400 11.94 5.42 5.86
C ASN A 400 13.08 6.45 5.82
N ARG A 401 12.75 7.73 5.57
CA ARG A 401 13.71 8.84 5.70
C ARG A 401 14.25 8.94 7.13
N TYR A 402 13.38 8.80 8.13
CA TYR A 402 13.82 8.83 9.52
C TYR A 402 14.68 7.62 9.90
N LYS A 403 14.27 6.41 9.50
CA LYS A 403 15.03 5.17 9.75
C LYS A 403 16.46 5.27 9.21
N THR A 404 16.61 5.81 8.00
CA THR A 404 17.93 5.99 7.36
C THR A 404 18.77 7.02 8.11
N LEU A 405 18.22 8.20 8.43
CA LEU A 405 18.93 9.20 9.23
C LEU A 405 19.40 8.65 10.58
N LYS A 406 18.54 7.89 11.29
CA LYS A 406 18.91 7.26 12.56
C LYS A 406 19.98 6.18 12.40
N SER A 407 19.96 5.40 11.31
CA SER A 407 21.01 4.41 11.04
C SER A 407 22.37 5.03 10.73
N MET A 408 22.40 6.28 10.27
CA MET A 408 23.62 7.09 10.12
C MET A 408 24.03 7.77 11.45
N GLY A 409 23.20 7.63 12.50
CA GLY A 409 23.22 8.39 13.74
C GLY A 409 24.18 7.90 14.83
N ASP A 410 25.23 7.15 14.51
CA ASP A 410 26.44 7.19 15.35
C ASP A 410 27.28 8.45 15.05
N GLU A 411 26.95 9.25 14.01
CA GLU A 411 27.70 10.47 13.62
C GLU A 411 26.85 11.72 13.30
N VAL A 412 25.54 11.77 13.58
CA VAL A 412 24.72 12.96 13.22
C VAL A 412 23.76 13.40 14.33
N ILE A 413 23.76 14.71 14.60
CA ILE A 413 22.75 15.38 15.45
C ILE A 413 21.51 15.66 14.60
N VAL A 414 20.41 14.95 14.87
CA VAL A 414 19.11 15.18 14.25
C VAL A 414 18.38 16.31 15.00
N LEU A 415 18.14 17.42 14.30
CA LEU A 415 17.26 18.51 14.76
C LEU A 415 15.87 18.27 14.18
N ASP A 416 14.95 17.81 15.03
CA ASP A 416 13.53 17.65 14.71
C ASP A 416 12.73 18.85 15.21
N ILE A 417 11.77 19.30 14.41
CA ILE A 417 10.67 20.16 14.86
C ILE A 417 9.42 19.30 14.77
N GLN A 418 8.84 18.95 15.93
CA GLN A 418 7.56 18.24 16.02
C GLN A 418 6.38 19.16 15.76
#